data_AF-A0A9W7AUW9-F1
#
_entry.id   AF-A0A9W7AUW9-F1
#
_cell.length_a   1.000
_cell.length_b   1.000
_cell.length_c   1.000
_cell.angle_alpha   90.00
_cell.angle_beta   90.00
_cell.angle_gamma   90.00
#
_symmetry.space_group_name_H-M   'P 1'
#
loop_
_entity.id
_entity.type
_entity.pdbx_description
1 polymer ?
#
loop_
_entity_poly.entity_id
_entity_poly.type
_entity_poly.pdbx_seq_one_letter_code
_entity_poly.pdbx_strand_id
1 'polypeptide(L)'
;MSTRQSPVNRTLALSSDFTSASFTKGKPSSQDLTVCEVMIDNCRVHLTASPLCSREPPFVVPGGDTCALSPPLLKSVLQKAVRRRSPRSAVAAATELLLKDPAALLRRLPVIAVEDVGIVGGQFCFLVWAMVAWTKVGAEGMTKHLGGWERRVLEVVSAMAGTSVRCAKHREKGEGEGVGGEGEGEGGNLKDCVDSVVACVLIRRQYGGMKGDIAMMNKFASLEGLRRDDVRHSARLCDGVERRFGESVGGWGEGSEVVWRNASKMKLDEPIRMTRGNVCELGVDFHVSSIVEDVVAGGDEEIAKVKGWMWKFESGVNFKRIIDGGREGGEEEGKEEYERVWKGRMMKWRKAYLERRLR
;
A
#
# COMPACT_ATOMS: atom_id res chain seq x y z
N MET A 1 -10.83 56.72 -26.18
CA MET A 1 -11.91 55.77 -25.89
C MET A 1 -11.40 54.36 -26.15
N SER A 2 -11.07 53.60 -25.11
CA SER A 2 -10.57 52.22 -25.23
C SER A 2 -11.54 51.32 -24.47
N THR A 3 -12.28 50.51 -25.24
CA THR A 3 -13.29 49.58 -24.75
C THR A 3 -12.60 48.33 -24.21
N ARG A 4 -12.61 48.16 -22.89
CA ARG A 4 -12.26 46.89 -22.24
C ARG A 4 -13.35 45.86 -22.53
N GLN A 5 -13.02 44.81 -23.28
CA GLN A 5 -13.85 43.62 -23.38
C GLN A 5 -13.65 42.76 -22.12
N SER A 6 -14.75 42.49 -21.43
CA SER A 6 -14.86 41.53 -20.33
C SER A 6 -14.67 40.10 -20.86
N PRO A 7 -14.00 39.20 -20.13
CA PRO A 7 -13.90 37.81 -20.56
C PRO A 7 -15.26 37.13 -20.40
N VAL A 8 -15.74 36.55 -21.50
CA VAL A 8 -16.95 35.71 -21.55
C VAL A 8 -16.63 34.37 -20.90
N ASN A 9 -17.24 34.08 -19.75
CA ASN A 9 -17.27 32.74 -19.19
C ASN A 9 -18.20 31.87 -20.04
N ARG A 10 -17.61 30.96 -20.83
CA ARG A 10 -18.36 29.87 -21.48
C ARG A 10 -18.48 28.70 -20.51
N THR A 11 -19.66 28.55 -19.92
CA THR A 11 -20.06 27.32 -19.22
C THR A 11 -20.52 26.31 -20.27
N LEU A 12 -19.69 25.30 -20.55
CA LEU A 12 -20.11 24.09 -21.26
C LEU A 12 -20.61 23.08 -20.22
N ALA A 13 -21.91 22.81 -20.23
CA ALA A 13 -22.51 21.74 -19.45
C ALA A 13 -22.30 20.41 -20.17
N LEU A 14 -21.57 19.48 -19.54
CA LEU A 14 -21.53 18.07 -19.92
C LEU A 14 -21.37 17.18 -18.67
N SER A 15 -22.32 16.25 -18.55
CA SER A 15 -22.32 14.95 -17.85
C SER A 15 -21.86 14.86 -16.40
N SER A 16 -22.76 14.36 -15.55
CA SER A 16 -22.51 13.88 -14.18
C SER A 16 -21.50 12.74 -14.20
N ASP A 17 -20.24 13.04 -13.89
CA ASP A 17 -19.29 12.20 -13.16
C ASP A 17 -17.99 13.00 -13.00
N PHE A 18 -17.46 13.06 -11.76
CA PHE A 18 -16.41 13.95 -11.28
C PHE A 18 -16.84 15.40 -10.96
N THR A 19 -17.13 15.64 -9.67
CA THR A 19 -17.10 16.98 -9.09
C THR A 19 -15.74 17.64 -9.29
N SER A 20 -15.77 18.89 -9.72
CA SER A 20 -14.62 19.73 -10.01
C SER A 20 -13.66 19.85 -8.82
N ALA A 21 -12.35 19.68 -9.04
CA ALA A 21 -11.32 20.20 -8.14
C ALA A 21 -10.96 21.62 -8.59
N SER A 22 -11.13 22.62 -7.72
CA SER A 22 -10.77 24.01 -8.01
C SER A 22 -9.53 24.41 -7.23
N PHE A 23 -8.48 24.85 -7.93
CA PHE A 23 -7.30 25.43 -7.31
C PHE A 23 -7.51 26.95 -7.15
N THR A 24 -7.72 27.42 -5.93
CA THR A 24 -7.72 28.87 -5.65
C THR A 24 -6.28 29.35 -5.44
N LYS A 25 -5.74 30.14 -6.38
CA LYS A 25 -4.46 30.84 -6.20
C LYS A 25 -4.65 32.03 -5.26
N GLY A 26 -4.34 31.84 -3.97
CA GLY A 26 -4.00 32.96 -3.08
C GLY A 26 -2.59 33.48 -3.41
N LYS A 27 -2.32 34.78 -3.22
CA LYS A 27 -0.95 35.32 -3.25
C LYS A 27 -0.17 34.72 -2.08
N PRO A 28 0.98 34.07 -2.28
CA PRO A 28 1.69 33.42 -1.21
C PRO A 28 2.36 34.45 -0.30
N SER A 29 1.94 34.49 0.97
CA SER A 29 2.75 34.94 2.08
C SER A 29 3.78 33.85 2.42
N SER A 30 4.92 34.20 3.03
CA SER A 30 6.09 33.33 3.18
C SER A 30 5.90 32.11 4.12
N GLN A 31 4.68 31.81 4.55
CA GLN A 31 4.33 30.66 5.40
C GLN A 31 3.05 29.94 4.94
N ASP A 32 2.57 30.18 3.72
CA ASP A 32 1.24 29.69 3.32
C ASP A 32 1.26 28.19 3.00
N LEU A 33 0.60 27.42 3.87
CA LEU A 33 0.09 26.09 3.57
C LEU A 33 -0.82 26.19 2.34
N THR A 34 -0.52 25.43 1.28
CA THR A 34 -1.46 25.36 0.15
C THR A 34 -2.64 24.50 0.59
N VAL A 35 -3.82 25.11 0.73
CA VAL A 35 -5.06 24.40 1.03
C VAL A 35 -5.77 24.07 -0.28
N CYS A 36 -5.94 22.78 -0.58
CA CYS A 36 -6.77 22.31 -1.68
C CYS A 36 -8.10 21.80 -1.11
N GLU A 37 -9.22 22.23 -1.70
CA GLU A 37 -10.55 21.76 -1.32
C GLU A 37 -11.07 20.78 -2.38
N VAL A 38 -11.51 19.60 -1.94
CA VAL A 38 -12.05 18.56 -2.82
C VAL A 38 -13.39 18.07 -2.29
N MET A 39 -14.39 17.97 -3.18
CA MET A 39 -15.71 17.41 -2.87
C MET A 39 -15.77 15.93 -3.23
N ILE A 40 -16.06 15.06 -2.25
CA ILE A 40 -16.21 13.61 -2.42
C ILE A 40 -17.50 13.17 -1.73
N ASP A 41 -18.48 12.64 -2.47
CA ASP A 41 -19.78 12.18 -1.94
C ASP A 41 -20.49 13.20 -1.03
N ASN A 42 -20.48 14.47 -1.43
CA ASN A 42 -20.99 15.62 -0.66
C ASN A 42 -20.18 15.99 0.60
N CYS A 43 -19.06 15.33 0.88
CA CYS A 43 -18.11 15.74 1.91
C CYS A 43 -17.08 16.71 1.35
N ARG A 44 -16.86 17.82 2.06
CA ARG A 44 -15.81 18.80 1.79
C ARG A 44 -14.53 18.37 2.51
N VAL A 45 -13.48 18.07 1.75
CA VAL A 45 -12.17 17.69 2.29
C VAL A 45 -11.18 18.82 2.06
N HIS A 46 -10.57 19.31 3.14
CA HIS A 46 -9.50 20.30 3.09
C HIS A 46 -8.15 19.59 3.17
N LEU A 47 -7.27 19.83 2.21
CA LEU A 47 -5.92 19.26 2.16
C LEU A 47 -4.91 20.38 2.35
N THR A 48 -4.12 20.33 3.42
CA THR A 48 -3.03 21.28 3.66
C THR A 48 -1.71 20.66 3.21
N ALA A 49 -1.04 21.25 2.22
CA ALA A 49 0.34 20.87 1.88
C ALA A 49 1.31 21.66 2.76
N SER A 50 2.12 20.95 3.56
CA SER A 50 3.18 21.56 4.36
C SER A 50 4.43 21.84 3.51
N PRO A 51 5.03 23.04 3.58
CA PRO A 51 6.21 23.42 2.80
C PRO A 51 7.50 22.70 3.20
N LEU A 52 7.47 21.77 4.17
CA LEU A 52 8.66 21.11 4.72
C LEU A 52 9.35 20.10 3.78
N CYS A 53 8.87 19.89 2.55
CA CYS A 53 9.41 18.86 1.65
C CYS A 53 10.40 19.39 0.59
N SER A 54 11.03 20.55 0.82
CA SER A 54 11.98 21.14 -0.13
C SER A 54 13.41 21.10 0.39
N ARG A 55 14.18 20.05 0.07
CA ARG A 55 15.66 20.12 0.00
C ARG A 55 16.38 18.86 -0.50
N GLU A 56 15.72 17.71 -0.64
CA GLU A 56 16.41 16.55 -1.19
C GLU A 56 16.45 16.62 -2.72
N PRO A 57 17.61 16.32 -3.36
CA PRO A 57 17.69 16.24 -4.80
C PRO A 57 16.70 15.19 -5.33
N PRO A 58 16.20 15.33 -6.58
CA PRO A 58 15.33 14.33 -7.17
C PRO A 58 15.98 12.95 -7.04
N PHE A 59 15.19 11.96 -6.63
CA PHE A 59 15.64 10.58 -6.55
C PHE A 59 15.93 10.10 -7.98
N VAL A 60 17.19 10.19 -8.40
CA VAL A 60 17.63 9.71 -9.71
C VAL A 60 17.76 8.20 -9.60
N VAL A 61 16.84 7.49 -10.22
CA VAL A 61 17.05 6.06 -10.44
C VAL A 61 18.08 5.93 -11.57
N PRO A 62 19.26 5.34 -11.33
CA PRO A 62 20.26 5.13 -12.36
C PRO A 62 19.62 4.43 -13.56
N GLY A 63 19.93 4.88 -14.78
CA GLY A 63 19.43 4.30 -16.03
C GLY A 63 19.99 2.92 -16.36
N GLY A 64 20.08 2.02 -15.37
CA GLY A 64 20.47 0.62 -15.56
C GLY A 64 19.30 -0.22 -16.06
N ASP A 65 19.64 -1.34 -16.72
CA ASP A 65 18.69 -2.30 -17.26
C ASP A 65 17.66 -2.71 -16.19
N THR A 66 16.38 -2.42 -16.45
CA THR A 66 15.31 -2.86 -15.56
C THR A 66 15.22 -4.39 -15.58
N CYS A 67 14.90 -4.96 -14.44
CA CYS A 67 14.64 -6.38 -14.28
C CYS A 67 13.62 -6.89 -15.32
N ALA A 68 13.82 -8.06 -15.97
CA ALA A 68 12.90 -8.52 -17.02
C ALA A 68 11.55 -9.07 -16.51
N LEU A 69 11.24 -8.95 -15.22
CA LEU A 69 9.95 -9.34 -14.65
C LEU A 69 8.81 -8.44 -15.17
N SER A 70 7.67 -9.04 -15.46
CA SER A 70 6.49 -8.33 -15.95
C SER A 70 5.79 -7.57 -14.81
N PRO A 71 5.04 -6.48 -15.10
CA PRO A 71 4.29 -5.76 -14.08
C PRO A 71 3.31 -6.63 -13.26
N PRO A 72 2.56 -7.61 -13.84
CA PRO A 72 1.75 -8.54 -13.05
C PRO A 72 2.56 -9.35 -12.03
N LEU A 73 3.74 -9.83 -12.42
CA LEU A 73 4.59 -10.61 -11.54
C LEU A 73 5.19 -9.75 -10.43
N LEU A 74 5.65 -8.54 -10.74
CA LEU A 74 6.16 -7.58 -9.75
C LEU A 74 5.10 -7.22 -8.71
N LYS A 75 3.83 -7.03 -9.11
CA LYS A 75 2.72 -6.82 -8.16
C LYS A 75 2.56 -7.99 -7.19
N SER A 76 2.65 -9.23 -7.68
CA SER A 76 2.55 -10.45 -6.84
C SER A 76 3.75 -10.58 -5.90
N VAL A 77 4.98 -10.35 -6.39
CA VAL A 77 6.21 -10.34 -5.59
C VAL A 77 6.11 -9.29 -4.49
N LEU A 78 5.73 -8.05 -4.82
CA LEU A 78 5.57 -6.95 -3.87
C LEU A 78 4.59 -7.31 -2.76
N GLN A 79 3.38 -7.77 -3.11
CA GLN A 79 2.37 -8.11 -2.13
C GLN A 79 2.84 -9.22 -1.18
N LYS A 80 3.41 -10.29 -1.72
CA LYS A 80 3.89 -11.41 -0.90
C LYS A 80 5.10 -11.03 -0.06
N ALA A 81 5.98 -10.17 -0.56
CA ALA A 81 7.09 -9.63 0.21
C ALA A 81 6.61 -8.80 1.41
N VAL A 82 5.60 -7.94 1.23
CA VAL A 82 4.97 -7.19 2.33
C VAL A 82 4.33 -8.14 3.33
N ARG A 83 3.48 -9.07 2.86
CA ARG A 83 2.80 -10.07 3.70
C ARG A 83 3.76 -10.93 4.52
N ARG A 84 4.93 -11.25 3.95
CA ARG A 84 5.99 -12.06 4.58
C ARG A 84 7.00 -11.25 5.39
N ARG A 85 6.80 -9.95 5.49
CA ARG A 85 7.70 -9.02 6.18
C ARG A 85 9.14 -9.07 5.67
N SER A 86 9.29 -8.94 4.36
CA SER A 86 10.59 -8.83 3.71
C SER A 86 10.77 -7.44 3.10
N PRO A 87 11.21 -6.43 3.90
CA PRO A 87 11.35 -5.04 3.44
C PRO A 87 12.25 -4.90 2.21
N ARG A 88 13.40 -5.57 2.21
CA ARG A 88 14.33 -5.56 1.06
C ARG A 88 13.68 -6.04 -0.23
N SER A 89 12.93 -7.14 -0.16
CA SER A 89 12.24 -7.69 -1.33
C SER A 89 11.08 -6.80 -1.79
N ALA A 90 10.33 -6.24 -0.82
CA ALA A 90 9.22 -5.34 -1.11
C ALA A 90 9.69 -4.04 -1.77
N VAL A 91 10.74 -3.41 -1.24
CA VAL A 91 11.33 -2.20 -1.83
C VAL A 91 11.94 -2.48 -3.19
N ALA A 92 12.62 -3.62 -3.38
CA ALA A 92 13.14 -4.00 -4.70
C ALA A 92 12.01 -4.16 -5.74
N ALA A 93 10.91 -4.84 -5.36
CA ALA A 93 9.76 -5.04 -6.23
C ALA A 93 9.06 -3.72 -6.54
N ALA A 94 8.90 -2.85 -5.54
CA ALA A 94 8.31 -1.54 -5.70
C ALA A 94 9.18 -0.64 -6.58
N THR A 95 10.50 -0.64 -6.42
CA THR A 95 11.44 0.12 -7.26
C THR A 95 11.31 -0.29 -8.73
N GLU A 96 11.36 -1.58 -9.04
CA GLU A 96 11.23 -2.05 -10.41
C GLU A 96 9.82 -1.78 -10.98
N LEU A 97 8.77 -1.93 -10.18
CA LEU A 97 7.41 -1.61 -10.63
C LEU A 97 7.21 -0.10 -10.81
N LEU A 98 7.82 0.73 -9.98
CA LEU A 98 7.82 2.19 -10.10
C LEU A 98 8.46 2.64 -11.41
N LEU A 99 9.53 1.98 -11.85
CA LEU A 99 10.17 2.29 -13.13
C LEU A 99 9.34 1.87 -14.34
N LYS A 100 8.59 0.77 -14.23
CA LYS A 100 7.86 0.19 -15.36
C LYS A 100 6.43 0.69 -15.49
N ASP A 101 5.72 0.75 -14.37
CA ASP A 101 4.31 1.09 -14.30
C ASP A 101 3.99 1.73 -12.93
N PRO A 102 4.38 3.01 -12.73
CA PRO A 102 4.09 3.75 -11.51
C PRO A 102 2.60 3.76 -11.15
N ALA A 103 1.72 3.84 -12.17
CA ALA A 103 0.28 3.83 -11.97
C ALA A 103 -0.18 2.49 -11.36
N ALA A 104 0.31 1.36 -11.85
CA ALA A 104 -0.02 0.05 -11.29
C ALA A 104 0.53 -0.12 -9.86
N LEU A 105 1.72 0.41 -9.55
CA LEU A 105 2.24 0.43 -8.18
C LEU A 105 1.31 1.22 -7.26
N LEU A 106 1.06 2.50 -7.58
CA LEU A 106 0.26 3.40 -6.76
C LEU A 106 -1.17 2.91 -6.55
N ARG A 107 -1.76 2.22 -7.54
CA ARG A 107 -3.09 1.59 -7.38
C ARG A 107 -3.07 0.36 -6.48
N ARG A 108 -1.95 -0.37 -6.42
CA ARG A 108 -1.81 -1.62 -5.67
C ARG A 108 -1.46 -1.40 -4.20
N LEU A 109 -0.67 -0.37 -3.89
CA LEU A 109 -0.22 -0.11 -2.52
C LEU A 109 -1.36 0.13 -1.51
N PRO A 110 -2.42 0.92 -1.80
CA PRO A 110 -3.57 1.05 -0.90
C PRO A 110 -4.28 -0.28 -0.63
N VAL A 111 -4.34 -1.17 -1.62
CA VAL A 111 -4.95 -2.50 -1.45
C VAL A 111 -4.10 -3.34 -0.50
N ILE A 112 -2.78 -3.40 -0.71
CA ILE A 112 -1.85 -4.13 0.16
C ILE A 112 -1.90 -3.57 1.59
N ALA A 113 -1.97 -2.26 1.76
CA ALA A 113 -2.06 -1.61 3.08
C ALA A 113 -3.30 -2.05 3.87
N VAL A 114 -4.45 -2.19 3.21
CA VAL A 114 -5.70 -2.65 3.83
C VAL A 114 -5.74 -4.17 4.03
N GLU A 115 -5.26 -4.93 3.05
CA GLU A 115 -5.35 -6.41 3.03
C GLU A 115 -4.31 -7.06 3.98
N ASP A 116 -3.05 -6.64 3.85
CA ASP A 116 -1.88 -7.35 4.37
C ASP A 116 -1.26 -6.69 5.60
N VAL A 117 -1.38 -5.37 5.73
CA VAL A 117 -0.80 -4.62 6.86
C VAL A 117 -1.85 -4.33 7.93
N GLY A 118 -3.03 -3.87 7.53
CA GLY A 118 -4.06 -3.41 8.46
C GLY A 118 -3.86 -1.94 8.85
N ILE A 119 -3.90 -1.07 7.82
CA ILE A 119 -4.00 0.40 7.80
C ILE A 119 -3.01 1.19 8.66
N VAL A 120 -2.34 2.14 8.02
CA VAL A 120 -1.24 2.90 8.62
C VAL A 120 -1.44 4.40 8.37
N GLY A 121 -2.57 4.93 8.89
CA GLY A 121 -2.92 6.35 9.02
C GLY A 121 -2.51 7.26 7.86
N GLY A 122 -1.78 8.35 8.15
CA GLY A 122 -1.39 9.35 7.14
C GLY A 122 -0.63 8.79 5.94
N GLN A 123 0.06 7.65 6.07
CA GLN A 123 0.74 7.00 4.94
C GLN A 123 -0.24 6.39 3.95
N PHE A 124 -1.34 5.81 4.45
CA PHE A 124 -2.41 5.33 3.58
C PHE A 124 -3.04 6.49 2.81
N CYS A 125 -3.31 7.60 3.50
CA CYS A 125 -3.82 8.82 2.87
C CYS A 125 -2.85 9.33 1.79
N PHE A 126 -1.55 9.39 2.10
CA PHE A 126 -0.51 9.75 1.13
C PHE A 126 -0.54 8.83 -0.11
N LEU A 127 -0.62 7.51 0.06
CA LEU A 127 -0.65 6.57 -1.08
C LEU A 127 -1.88 6.79 -1.97
N VAL A 128 -3.05 7.03 -1.37
CA VAL A 128 -4.27 7.33 -2.13
C VAL A 128 -4.16 8.65 -2.86
N TRP A 129 -3.61 9.69 -2.23
CA TRP A 129 -3.42 10.99 -2.88
C TRP A 129 -2.34 10.96 -3.96
N ALA A 130 -1.23 10.25 -3.74
CA ALA A 130 -0.22 10.02 -4.76
C ALA A 130 -0.80 9.31 -5.97
N MET A 131 -1.65 8.30 -5.77
CA MET A 131 -2.39 7.64 -6.84
C MET A 131 -3.29 8.61 -7.62
N VAL A 132 -4.06 9.45 -6.93
CA VAL A 132 -4.94 10.44 -7.58
C VAL A 132 -4.12 11.48 -8.35
N ALA A 133 -3.08 12.02 -7.73
CA ALA A 133 -2.22 13.04 -8.31
C ALA A 133 -1.50 12.50 -9.56
N TRP A 134 -0.96 11.27 -9.51
CA TRP A 134 -0.36 10.61 -10.67
C TRP A 134 -1.29 10.60 -11.89
N THR A 135 -2.56 10.29 -11.69
CA THR A 135 -3.55 10.24 -12.77
C THR A 135 -3.89 11.62 -13.34
N LYS A 136 -3.76 12.68 -12.54
CA LYS A 136 -4.11 14.04 -12.96
C LYS A 136 -2.93 14.80 -13.57
N VAL A 137 -1.72 14.62 -13.04
CA VAL A 137 -0.56 15.44 -13.40
C VAL A 137 0.64 14.64 -13.92
N GLY A 138 0.55 13.31 -13.91
CA GLY A 138 1.62 12.42 -14.38
C GLY A 138 2.91 12.54 -13.57
N ALA A 139 4.00 11.98 -14.10
CA ALA A 139 5.32 11.99 -13.46
C ALA A 139 5.86 13.41 -13.26
N GLU A 140 5.85 14.22 -14.32
CA GLU A 140 6.41 15.58 -14.30
C GLU A 140 5.72 16.47 -13.27
N GLY A 141 4.38 16.40 -13.20
CA GLY A 141 3.61 17.13 -12.22
C GLY A 141 3.85 16.64 -10.79
N MET A 142 3.95 15.32 -10.59
CA MET A 142 4.30 14.75 -9.29
C MET A 142 5.67 15.24 -8.83
N THR A 143 6.70 15.18 -9.67
CA THR A 143 8.04 15.66 -9.33
C THR A 143 8.05 17.17 -9.05
N LYS A 144 7.31 17.96 -9.83
CA LYS A 144 7.22 19.41 -9.66
C LYS A 144 6.56 19.82 -8.34
N HIS A 145 5.52 19.10 -7.92
CA HIS A 145 4.69 19.48 -6.77
C HIS A 145 5.01 18.72 -5.48
N LEU A 146 5.54 17.51 -5.60
CA LEU A 146 5.80 16.56 -4.51
C LEU A 146 7.21 15.98 -4.64
N GLY A 147 8.21 16.81 -4.96
CA GLY A 147 9.59 16.36 -5.17
C GLY A 147 10.04 15.32 -4.14
N GLY A 148 10.62 14.21 -4.60
CA GLY A 148 10.99 13.07 -3.75
C GLY A 148 9.84 12.10 -3.42
N TRP A 149 8.67 12.22 -4.05
CA TRP A 149 7.54 11.32 -3.83
C TRP A 149 7.90 9.84 -4.08
N GLU A 150 8.80 9.55 -5.03
CA GLU A 150 9.28 8.19 -5.32
C GLU A 150 9.91 7.57 -4.06
N ARG A 151 10.85 8.30 -3.46
CA ARG A 151 11.51 7.91 -2.21
C ARG A 151 10.49 7.71 -1.11
N ARG A 152 9.53 8.64 -0.97
CA ARG A 152 8.48 8.55 0.04
C ARG A 152 7.59 7.31 -0.14
N VAL A 153 7.24 6.96 -1.36
CA VAL A 153 6.50 5.72 -1.65
C VAL A 153 7.31 4.49 -1.24
N LEU A 154 8.61 4.45 -1.54
CA LEU A 154 9.48 3.33 -1.18
C LEU A 154 9.68 3.21 0.34
N GLU A 155 9.75 4.32 1.07
CA GLU A 155 9.75 4.33 2.54
C GLU A 155 8.46 3.73 3.11
N VAL A 156 7.30 4.12 2.57
CA VAL A 156 6.01 3.55 2.97
C VAL A 156 5.97 2.05 2.70
N VAL A 157 6.47 1.58 1.56
CA VAL A 157 6.58 0.14 1.25
C VAL A 157 7.47 -0.58 2.26
N SER A 158 8.63 0.00 2.59
CA SER A 158 9.55 -0.56 3.59
C SER A 158 8.87 -0.67 4.96
N ALA A 159 8.18 0.40 5.40
CA ALA A 159 7.43 0.43 6.65
C ALA A 159 6.29 -0.60 6.67
N MET A 160 5.51 -0.69 5.59
CA MET A 160 4.45 -1.71 5.43
C MET A 160 5.00 -3.13 5.59
N ALA A 161 6.14 -3.43 4.97
CA ALA A 161 6.79 -4.74 5.08
C ALA A 161 7.48 -4.94 6.44
N GLY A 162 7.93 -3.88 7.11
CA GLY A 162 8.58 -3.97 8.42
C GLY A 162 7.60 -4.14 9.58
N THR A 163 6.33 -3.75 9.39
CA THR A 163 5.36 -3.64 10.48
C THR A 163 5.09 -5.00 11.15
N SER A 164 5.38 -5.06 12.46
CA SER A 164 5.13 -6.22 13.33
C SER A 164 3.68 -6.29 13.80
N VAL A 165 3.00 -5.13 13.86
CA VAL A 165 1.60 -5.00 14.22
C VAL A 165 0.75 -5.55 13.07
N ARG A 166 0.05 -6.66 13.31
CA ARG A 166 -1.11 -6.99 12.49
C ARG A 166 -2.28 -6.29 13.15
N CYS A 167 -3.12 -5.60 12.38
CA CYS A 167 -4.49 -5.35 12.85
C CYS A 167 -5.03 -6.72 13.26
N ALA A 168 -5.23 -6.91 14.57
CA ALA A 168 -5.80 -8.10 15.16
C ALA A 168 -7.25 -8.21 14.67
N LYS A 169 -7.44 -8.64 13.42
CA LYS A 169 -8.75 -9.00 12.91
C LYS A 169 -9.16 -10.21 13.72
N HIS A 170 -10.14 -10.00 14.59
CA HIS A 170 -10.67 -10.98 15.53
C HIS A 170 -9.72 -11.36 16.67
N ARG A 171 -9.53 -10.44 17.63
CA ARG A 171 -9.64 -10.92 19.02
C ARG A 171 -11.07 -11.45 19.11
N GLU A 172 -11.22 -12.77 18.97
CA GLU A 172 -12.46 -13.46 19.34
C GLU A 172 -12.91 -12.89 20.68
N LYS A 173 -14.22 -12.71 20.86
CA LYS A 173 -14.88 -12.09 22.03
C LYS A 173 -14.41 -12.74 23.36
N GLY A 174 -13.18 -12.48 23.76
CA GLY A 174 -12.71 -12.68 25.11
C GLY A 174 -13.35 -11.55 25.88
N GLU A 175 -14.36 -11.90 26.66
CA GLU A 175 -14.98 -11.08 27.69
C GLU A 175 -13.87 -10.49 28.56
N GLY A 176 -13.42 -9.29 28.19
CA GLY A 176 -12.30 -8.61 28.80
C GLY A 176 -12.83 -7.46 29.64
N GLU A 177 -12.80 -7.67 30.94
CA GLU A 177 -13.18 -6.78 32.03
C GLU A 177 -12.72 -5.33 31.81
N GLY A 178 -13.62 -4.39 32.14
CA GLY A 178 -13.44 -2.96 31.93
C GLY A 178 -12.27 -2.39 32.71
N VAL A 179 -11.21 -2.01 31.99
CA VAL A 179 -10.21 -1.08 32.51
C VAL A 179 -10.71 0.34 32.25
N GLY A 180 -11.48 0.87 33.19
CA GLY A 180 -11.92 2.26 33.21
C GLY A 180 -10.77 3.20 33.52
N GLY A 181 -10.29 3.90 32.49
CA GLY A 181 -9.32 4.98 32.62
C GLY A 181 -9.72 6.14 31.72
N GLU A 182 -10.62 6.99 32.20
CA GLU A 182 -11.06 8.22 31.52
C GLU A 182 -9.99 9.29 31.68
N GLY A 183 -9.03 9.31 30.77
CA GLY A 183 -8.12 10.44 30.59
C GLY A 183 -8.72 11.44 29.60
N GLU A 184 -9.23 12.56 30.08
CA GLU A 184 -9.67 13.72 29.28
C GLU A 184 -8.46 14.44 28.66
N GLY A 185 -7.85 13.84 27.64
CA GLY A 185 -6.82 14.47 26.81
C GLY A 185 -7.42 15.00 25.51
N GLU A 186 -7.12 16.26 25.17
CA GLU A 186 -7.50 17.01 23.96
C GLU A 186 -7.83 16.14 22.73
N GLY A 187 -9.12 15.87 22.52
CA GLY A 187 -9.63 14.90 21.55
C GLY A 187 -9.76 15.38 20.10
N GLY A 188 -9.19 16.54 19.74
CA GLY A 188 -9.41 17.18 18.43
C GLY A 188 -8.76 16.45 17.24
N ASN A 189 -7.47 16.11 17.33
CA ASN A 189 -6.69 15.66 16.16
C ASN A 189 -7.07 14.26 15.63
N LEU A 190 -7.51 13.39 16.54
CA LEU A 190 -7.74 11.98 16.21
C LEU A 190 -8.96 11.78 15.31
N LYS A 191 -10.03 12.56 15.52
CA LYS A 191 -11.24 12.47 14.71
C LYS A 191 -10.94 12.84 13.25
N ASP A 192 -10.12 13.86 13.04
CA ASP A 192 -9.77 14.34 11.70
C ASP A 192 -8.90 13.33 10.95
N CYS A 193 -8.00 12.63 11.66
CA CYS A 193 -7.21 11.53 11.10
C CYS A 193 -8.10 10.36 10.65
N VAL A 194 -9.07 9.98 11.49
CA VAL A 194 -10.08 8.95 11.19
C VAL A 194 -10.86 9.31 9.92
N ASP A 195 -11.42 10.52 9.89
CA ASP A 195 -12.26 11.01 8.81
C ASP A 195 -11.45 11.06 7.49
N SER A 196 -10.17 11.45 7.56
CA SER A 196 -9.24 11.46 6.41
C SER A 196 -8.97 10.07 5.84
N VAL A 197 -8.76 9.06 6.71
CA VAL A 197 -8.54 7.68 6.27
C VAL A 197 -9.80 7.12 5.61
N VAL A 198 -10.97 7.35 6.20
CA VAL A 198 -12.26 6.92 5.63
C VAL A 198 -12.48 7.56 4.26
N ALA A 199 -12.26 8.87 4.15
CA ALA A 199 -12.34 9.57 2.86
C ALA A 199 -11.40 8.93 1.83
N CYS A 200 -10.14 8.64 2.19
CA CYS A 200 -9.20 7.98 1.29
C CYS A 200 -9.63 6.56 0.90
N VAL A 201 -10.28 5.79 1.78
CA VAL A 201 -10.86 4.48 1.44
C VAL A 201 -11.98 4.65 0.40
N LEU A 202 -12.86 5.64 0.59
CA LEU A 202 -13.96 5.92 -0.35
C LEU A 202 -13.42 6.39 -1.70
N ILE A 203 -12.44 7.29 -1.73
CA ILE A 203 -11.74 7.68 -2.97
C ILE A 203 -11.16 6.44 -3.66
N ARG A 204 -10.44 5.60 -2.92
CA ARG A 204 -9.82 4.40 -3.50
C ARG A 204 -10.86 3.44 -4.04
N ARG A 205 -11.99 3.27 -3.36
CA ARG A 205 -13.13 2.46 -3.84
C ARG A 205 -13.67 3.01 -5.17
N GLN A 206 -13.94 4.32 -5.24
CA GLN A 206 -14.48 4.96 -6.44
C GLN A 206 -13.52 4.91 -7.63
N TYR A 207 -12.21 4.91 -7.36
CA TYR A 207 -11.17 4.75 -8.37
C TYR A 207 -11.27 3.39 -9.12
N GLY A 208 -12.02 2.42 -8.58
CA GLY A 208 -12.28 1.12 -9.21
C GLY A 208 -11.16 0.09 -9.02
N GLY A 209 -11.32 -1.09 -9.61
CA GLY A 209 -10.38 -2.20 -9.44
C GLY A 209 -11.07 -3.56 -9.56
N MET A 210 -10.42 -4.60 -9.03
CA MET A 210 -11.05 -5.92 -8.98
C MET A 210 -12.25 -5.90 -8.04
N LYS A 211 -13.29 -6.69 -8.35
CA LYS A 211 -14.50 -6.78 -7.51
C LYS A 211 -14.18 -7.10 -6.04
N GLY A 212 -13.17 -7.97 -5.82
CA GLY A 212 -12.67 -8.29 -4.47
C GLY A 212 -12.06 -7.09 -3.74
N ASP A 213 -11.25 -6.28 -4.43
CA ASP A 213 -10.65 -5.06 -3.85
C ASP A 213 -11.76 -4.07 -3.42
N ILE A 214 -12.75 -3.86 -4.29
CA ILE A 214 -13.88 -2.95 -4.02
C ILE A 214 -14.72 -3.48 -2.85
N ALA A 215 -15.03 -4.77 -2.82
CA ALA A 215 -15.77 -5.39 -1.73
C ALA A 215 -15.01 -5.28 -0.40
N MET A 216 -13.69 -5.46 -0.40
CA MET A 216 -12.84 -5.27 0.77
C MET A 216 -12.88 -3.81 1.26
N MET A 217 -12.76 -2.84 0.36
CA MET A 217 -12.83 -1.41 0.70
C MET A 217 -14.22 -1.03 1.21
N ASN A 218 -15.29 -1.57 0.62
CA ASN A 218 -16.66 -1.40 1.10
C ASN A 218 -16.81 -1.96 2.50
N LYS A 219 -16.38 -3.20 2.74
CA LYS A 219 -16.41 -3.79 4.08
C LYS A 219 -15.67 -2.91 5.07
N PHE A 220 -14.50 -2.42 4.69
CA PHE A 220 -13.71 -1.52 5.52
C PHE A 220 -14.41 -0.18 5.81
N ALA A 221 -15.03 0.45 4.80
CA ALA A 221 -15.76 1.71 4.96
C ALA A 221 -17.12 1.57 5.67
N SER A 222 -17.80 0.44 5.48
CA SER A 222 -19.12 0.13 6.07
C SER A 222 -19.05 -0.29 7.53
N LEU A 223 -17.85 -0.64 8.00
CA LEU A 223 -17.68 -1.20 9.32
C LEU A 223 -17.97 -0.12 10.37
N GLU A 224 -18.94 -0.42 11.25
CA GLU A 224 -18.90 -0.06 12.68
C GLU A 224 -17.52 -0.35 13.34
N GLY A 225 -16.64 -1.06 12.63
CA GLY A 225 -15.23 -1.37 12.90
C GLY A 225 -14.19 -0.37 12.40
N LEU A 226 -14.55 0.87 12.07
CA LEU A 226 -13.78 1.99 12.64
C LEU A 226 -14.33 2.24 14.05
N ARG A 227 -14.25 1.25 14.93
CA ARG A 227 -14.31 1.57 16.36
C ARG A 227 -13.19 2.57 16.55
N ARG A 228 -13.52 3.73 17.13
CA ARG A 228 -12.56 4.82 17.35
C ARG A 228 -11.22 4.25 17.79
N ASP A 229 -11.23 3.23 18.66
CA ASP A 229 -10.08 2.52 19.24
C ASP A 229 -9.10 1.83 18.25
N ASP A 230 -9.57 1.17 17.19
CA ASP A 230 -8.67 0.55 16.20
C ASP A 230 -7.95 1.62 15.37
N VAL A 231 -8.68 2.69 15.04
CA VAL A 231 -8.05 3.86 14.43
C VAL A 231 -7.31 4.70 15.45
N ARG A 232 -7.61 4.65 16.75
CA ARG A 232 -6.72 5.20 17.79
C ARG A 232 -5.40 4.44 17.79
N HIS A 233 -5.40 3.13 17.59
CA HIS A 233 -4.16 2.36 17.53
C HIS A 233 -3.33 2.73 16.29
N SER A 234 -3.94 2.69 15.10
CA SER A 234 -3.27 3.09 13.85
C SER A 234 -2.92 4.59 13.82
N ALA A 235 -3.78 5.47 14.29
CA ALA A 235 -3.53 6.90 14.39
C ALA A 235 -2.57 7.22 15.53
N ARG A 236 -2.43 6.47 16.62
CA ARG A 236 -1.31 6.65 17.58
C ARG A 236 0.01 6.24 16.96
N LEU A 237 0.02 5.18 16.14
CA LEU A 237 1.18 4.80 15.33
C LEU A 237 1.52 5.89 14.29
N CYS A 238 0.55 6.72 13.86
CA CYS A 238 0.74 7.78 12.86
C CYS A 238 0.88 9.20 13.42
N ASP A 239 0.22 9.58 14.51
CA ASP A 239 0.39 10.84 15.25
C ASP A 239 1.76 10.88 15.92
N GLY A 240 2.29 9.72 16.35
CA GLY A 240 3.69 9.59 16.74
C GLY A 240 4.66 9.88 15.58
N VAL A 241 4.18 9.77 14.32
CA VAL A 241 4.94 10.09 13.11
C VAL A 241 4.74 11.55 12.70
N GLU A 242 3.52 12.09 12.69
CA GLU A 242 3.23 13.47 12.27
C GLU A 242 3.62 14.53 13.32
N ARG A 243 3.33 14.31 14.61
CA ARG A 243 3.62 15.29 15.68
C ARG A 243 5.10 15.36 16.07
N ARG A 244 5.90 14.38 15.62
CA ARG A 244 7.36 14.29 15.85
C ARG A 244 8.18 14.44 14.58
N PHE A 245 7.53 14.78 13.46
CA PHE A 245 8.19 15.16 12.21
C PHE A 245 8.77 16.58 12.29
N GLY A 246 8.29 17.41 13.23
CA GLY A 246 8.78 18.77 13.49
C GLY A 246 9.80 18.91 14.62
N GLU A 247 9.96 17.90 15.49
CA GLU A 247 10.82 17.98 16.68
C GLU A 247 11.76 16.78 16.79
N SER A 248 13.04 17.09 17.00
CA SER A 248 14.19 16.20 17.01
C SER A 248 14.03 14.86 17.73
N VAL A 249 14.63 13.84 17.09
CA VAL A 249 15.19 12.59 17.61
C VAL A 249 15.33 12.53 19.13
N GLY A 250 14.33 11.97 19.84
CA GLY A 250 14.47 11.65 21.25
C GLY A 250 13.18 11.09 21.87
N GLY A 251 13.12 9.76 22.03
CA GLY A 251 12.14 9.11 22.92
C GLY A 251 10.96 8.45 22.21
N TRP A 252 11.15 7.23 21.72
CA TRP A 252 10.07 6.36 21.24
C TRP A 252 9.87 5.17 22.20
N GLY A 253 8.64 4.67 22.29
CA GLY A 253 8.35 3.42 23.01
C GLY A 253 8.84 2.19 22.24
N GLU A 254 9.22 1.15 22.99
CA GLU A 254 10.07 0.02 22.54
C GLU A 254 9.55 -0.81 21.35
N GLY A 255 8.26 -0.76 21.01
CA GLY A 255 7.65 -1.62 19.98
C GLY A 255 7.69 -1.07 18.54
N SER A 256 7.46 0.23 18.34
CA SER A 256 7.41 0.85 17.00
C SER A 256 8.76 1.45 16.57
N GLU A 257 9.63 1.78 17.54
CA GLU A 257 10.97 2.31 17.29
C GLU A 257 11.87 1.32 16.56
N VAL A 258 11.79 0.03 16.88
CA VAL A 258 12.67 -1.00 16.29
C VAL A 258 12.40 -1.15 14.79
N VAL A 259 11.12 -1.18 14.39
CA VAL A 259 10.74 -1.35 12.99
C VAL A 259 11.16 -0.14 12.17
N TRP A 260 10.87 1.07 12.65
CA TRP A 260 11.25 2.30 11.95
C TRP A 260 12.74 2.52 11.96
N ARG A 261 13.43 2.40 13.10
CA ARG A 261 14.89 2.50 13.18
C ARG A 261 15.57 1.50 12.25
N ASN A 262 14.97 0.33 11.99
CA ASN A 262 15.50 -0.62 11.01
C ASN A 262 15.16 -0.25 9.54
N ALA A 263 13.98 0.31 9.28
CA ALA A 263 13.57 0.80 7.96
C ALA A 263 14.32 2.08 7.54
N SER A 264 14.51 3.04 8.45
CA SER A 264 15.27 4.27 8.21
C SER A 264 16.78 4.08 8.29
N LYS A 265 17.27 2.96 8.87
CA LYS A 265 18.66 2.50 8.70
C LYS A 265 18.92 1.91 7.31
N MET A 266 17.89 1.52 6.56
CA MET A 266 18.08 1.23 5.14
C MET A 266 18.31 2.56 4.43
N LYS A 267 19.59 2.91 4.28
CA LYS A 267 20.03 3.96 3.37
C LYS A 267 19.51 3.60 1.97
N LEU A 268 18.43 4.26 1.55
CA LEU A 268 17.94 4.23 0.17
C LEU A 268 18.78 5.17 -0.72
N ASP A 269 20.02 5.41 -0.33
CA ASP A 269 21.01 6.21 -1.07
C ASP A 269 21.28 5.57 -2.44
N GLU A 270 21.10 4.24 -2.53
CA GLU A 270 21.11 3.49 -3.78
C GLU A 270 19.77 2.77 -4.02
N PRO A 271 19.25 2.78 -5.25
CA PRO A 271 18.06 2.03 -5.59
C PRO A 271 18.31 0.53 -5.42
N ILE A 272 17.49 -0.09 -4.59
CA ILE A 272 17.54 -1.53 -4.37
C ILE A 272 17.02 -2.22 -5.63
N ARG A 273 17.94 -2.76 -6.42
CA ARG A 273 17.60 -3.54 -7.61
C ARG A 273 17.05 -4.91 -7.23
N MET A 274 16.12 -5.39 -8.04
CA MET A 274 15.67 -6.78 -7.94
C MET A 274 16.80 -7.71 -8.41
N THR A 275 17.24 -8.59 -7.53
CA THR A 275 18.27 -9.60 -7.78
C THR A 275 17.77 -10.95 -7.32
N ARG A 276 18.48 -12.01 -7.72
CA ARG A 276 18.19 -13.36 -7.23
C ARG A 276 18.21 -13.46 -5.71
N GLY A 277 19.04 -12.67 -5.02
CA GLY A 277 19.17 -12.71 -3.57
C GLY A 277 18.04 -12.01 -2.80
N ASN A 278 17.22 -11.19 -3.47
CA ASN A 278 16.18 -10.41 -2.79
C ASN A 278 14.78 -10.53 -3.42
N VAL A 279 14.58 -11.35 -4.47
CA VAL A 279 13.26 -11.63 -5.01
C VAL A 279 12.48 -12.60 -4.11
N CYS A 280 11.21 -12.30 -3.82
CA CYS A 280 10.34 -13.26 -3.14
C CYS A 280 9.96 -14.37 -4.13
N GLU A 281 10.59 -15.54 -4.05
CA GLU A 281 10.34 -16.66 -4.98
C GLU A 281 8.86 -17.07 -5.03
N LEU A 282 8.20 -17.01 -3.87
CA LEU A 282 6.77 -17.31 -3.72
C LEU A 282 5.87 -16.25 -4.37
N GLY A 283 6.45 -15.11 -4.75
CA GLY A 283 5.91 -14.14 -5.71
C GLY A 283 5.46 -14.76 -7.02
N VAL A 284 6.14 -15.83 -7.46
CA VAL A 284 5.80 -16.58 -8.68
C VAL A 284 4.70 -17.59 -8.36
N ASP A 285 3.51 -17.34 -8.91
CA ASP A 285 2.30 -18.15 -8.68
C ASP A 285 1.57 -18.39 -10.01
N PHE A 286 0.63 -19.33 -10.01
CA PHE A 286 -0.15 -19.74 -11.17
C PHE A 286 -1.01 -18.61 -11.75
N HIS A 287 -1.32 -17.57 -10.97
CA HIS A 287 -2.01 -16.38 -11.50
C HIS A 287 -1.13 -15.49 -12.39
N VAL A 288 0.19 -15.61 -12.27
CA VAL A 288 1.16 -14.72 -12.95
C VAL A 288 2.22 -15.48 -13.75
N SER A 289 2.05 -16.79 -13.89
CA SER A 289 2.99 -17.66 -14.60
C SER A 289 2.33 -18.99 -15.00
N SER A 290 2.88 -19.65 -16.01
CA SER A 290 2.50 -21.01 -16.45
C SER A 290 3.08 -22.13 -15.56
N ILE A 291 3.37 -21.85 -14.27
CA ILE A 291 4.06 -22.81 -13.38
C ILE A 291 3.39 -24.18 -13.33
N VAL A 292 2.05 -24.21 -13.36
CA VAL A 292 1.34 -25.48 -13.22
C VAL A 292 1.38 -26.24 -14.53
N GLU A 293 1.15 -25.56 -15.64
CA GLU A 293 1.20 -26.10 -16.99
C GLU A 293 2.60 -26.65 -17.32
N ASP A 294 3.65 -25.99 -16.84
CA ASP A 294 5.03 -26.41 -17.09
C ASP A 294 5.50 -27.56 -16.16
N VAL A 295 4.89 -27.71 -14.96
CA VAL A 295 5.33 -28.68 -13.94
C VAL A 295 4.46 -29.94 -13.93
N VAL A 296 3.20 -29.82 -14.33
CA VAL A 296 2.23 -30.91 -14.39
C VAL A 296 2.17 -31.45 -15.81
N ALA A 297 2.51 -32.74 -15.99
CA ALA A 297 2.44 -33.41 -17.29
C ALA A 297 1.07 -34.02 -17.60
N GLY A 298 0.11 -33.95 -16.66
CA GLY A 298 -1.24 -34.50 -16.84
C GLY A 298 -2.25 -33.53 -17.44
N GLY A 299 -3.51 -33.99 -17.49
CA GLY A 299 -4.62 -33.24 -18.06
C GLY A 299 -5.17 -32.14 -17.14
N ASP A 300 -6.21 -31.45 -17.63
CA ASP A 300 -6.81 -30.28 -16.97
C ASP A 300 -7.25 -30.54 -15.51
N GLU A 301 -7.67 -31.76 -15.20
CA GLU A 301 -8.06 -32.15 -13.84
C GLU A 301 -6.88 -32.13 -12.86
N GLU A 302 -5.71 -32.62 -13.26
CA GLU A 302 -4.51 -32.59 -12.41
C GLU A 302 -3.99 -31.15 -12.25
N ILE A 303 -4.05 -30.35 -13.31
CA ILE A 303 -3.72 -28.92 -13.27
C ILE A 303 -4.65 -28.20 -12.27
N ALA A 304 -5.96 -28.46 -12.32
CA ALA A 304 -6.93 -27.87 -11.41
C ALA A 304 -6.67 -28.31 -9.96
N LYS A 305 -6.34 -29.60 -9.73
CA LYS A 305 -5.97 -30.14 -8.42
C LYS A 305 -4.74 -29.42 -7.84
N VAL A 306 -3.68 -29.27 -8.63
CA VAL A 306 -2.45 -28.60 -8.20
C VAL A 306 -2.67 -27.10 -7.96
N LYS A 307 -3.43 -26.40 -8.81
CA LYS A 307 -3.84 -25.01 -8.56
C LYS A 307 -4.60 -24.88 -7.25
N GLY A 308 -5.53 -25.81 -6.99
CA GLY A 308 -6.27 -25.91 -5.74
C GLY A 308 -5.33 -26.04 -4.54
N TRP A 309 -4.35 -26.94 -4.59
CA TRP A 309 -3.36 -27.08 -3.51
C TRP A 309 -2.42 -25.90 -3.37
N MET A 310 -1.95 -25.29 -4.45
CA MET A 310 -1.14 -24.07 -4.37
C MET A 310 -1.91 -22.95 -3.69
N TRP A 311 -3.18 -22.76 -4.06
CA TRP A 311 -4.05 -21.83 -3.37
C TRP A 311 -4.22 -22.21 -1.89
N LYS A 312 -4.45 -23.50 -1.61
CA LYS A 312 -4.70 -24.00 -0.27
C LYS A 312 -3.48 -23.87 0.66
N PHE A 313 -2.31 -24.31 0.23
CA PHE A 313 -1.15 -24.48 1.10
C PHE A 313 -0.10 -23.38 0.95
N GLU A 314 -0.08 -22.66 -0.18
CA GLU A 314 0.92 -21.63 -0.44
C GLU A 314 0.38 -20.23 -0.65
N SER A 315 -0.93 -20.07 -0.86
CA SER A 315 -1.50 -18.73 -0.89
C SER A 315 -1.20 -18.05 0.45
N GLY A 316 -0.78 -16.79 0.36
CA GLY A 316 -0.51 -16.06 1.58
C GLY A 316 -1.77 -15.86 2.46
N VAL A 317 -2.97 -16.09 1.92
CA VAL A 317 -4.24 -16.05 2.69
C VAL A 317 -4.30 -17.20 3.69
N ASN A 318 -3.87 -18.40 3.31
CA ASN A 318 -3.86 -19.55 4.22
C ASN A 318 -2.61 -19.58 5.10
N PHE A 319 -1.47 -19.14 4.58
CA PHE A 319 -0.30 -18.87 5.42
C PHE A 319 -0.61 -17.85 6.53
N LYS A 320 -1.48 -16.86 6.24
CA LYS A 320 -1.99 -15.91 7.23
C LYS A 320 -2.81 -16.60 8.32
N ARG A 321 -3.77 -17.47 7.95
CA ARG A 321 -4.56 -18.27 8.92
C ARG A 321 -3.69 -19.13 9.84
N ILE A 322 -2.66 -19.78 9.28
CA ILE A 322 -1.72 -20.63 10.03
C ILE A 322 -0.94 -19.80 11.05
N ILE A 323 -0.38 -18.65 10.65
CA ILE A 323 0.37 -17.79 11.59
C ILE A 323 -0.57 -17.22 12.67
N ASP A 324 -1.81 -16.92 12.32
CA ASP A 324 -2.80 -16.36 13.26
C ASP A 324 -3.35 -17.43 14.24
N GLY A 325 -2.77 -18.63 14.28
CA GLY A 325 -3.12 -19.68 15.25
C GLY A 325 -4.43 -20.39 14.96
N GLY A 326 -5.04 -20.16 13.78
CA GLY A 326 -6.22 -20.90 13.36
C GLY A 326 -5.89 -22.38 13.18
N ARG A 327 -6.60 -23.26 13.90
CA ARG A 327 -6.53 -24.70 13.63
C ARG A 327 -7.18 -24.97 12.27
N GLU A 328 -6.45 -25.63 11.37
CA GLU A 328 -7.00 -26.23 10.15
C GLU A 328 -7.93 -27.38 10.56
N GLY A 329 -9.17 -27.06 10.94
CA GLY A 329 -10.20 -28.05 11.22
C GLY A 329 -10.62 -28.74 9.94
N GLY A 330 -9.94 -29.84 9.59
CA GLY A 330 -10.42 -30.83 8.60
C GLY A 330 -9.59 -31.03 7.34
N GLU A 331 -8.32 -30.59 7.25
CA GLU A 331 -7.65 -30.48 5.94
C GLU A 331 -6.25 -31.11 5.85
N GLU A 332 -6.04 -32.30 6.41
CA GLU A 332 -4.83 -33.10 6.11
C GLU A 332 -4.88 -33.73 4.69
N GLU A 333 -6.08 -33.93 4.14
CA GLU A 333 -6.27 -34.58 2.84
C GLU A 333 -5.59 -33.78 1.71
N GLY A 334 -4.57 -34.39 1.11
CA GLY A 334 -3.75 -33.82 0.04
C GLY A 334 -2.55 -32.98 0.49
N LYS A 335 -2.41 -32.63 1.77
CA LYS A 335 -1.25 -31.86 2.27
C LYS A 335 0.05 -32.67 2.18
N GLU A 336 -0.01 -33.94 2.59
CA GLU A 336 1.14 -34.85 2.48
C GLU A 336 1.53 -35.09 1.02
N GLU A 337 0.55 -35.29 0.13
CA GLU A 337 0.79 -35.47 -1.30
C GLU A 337 1.44 -34.22 -1.91
N TYR A 338 0.92 -33.03 -1.57
CA TYR A 338 1.45 -31.76 -2.00
C TYR A 338 2.91 -31.54 -1.56
N GLU A 339 3.17 -31.70 -0.26
CA GLU A 339 4.50 -31.54 0.34
C GLU A 339 5.50 -32.53 -0.25
N ARG A 340 5.10 -33.81 -0.38
CA ARG A 340 5.97 -34.88 -0.86
C ARG A 340 6.27 -34.79 -2.36
N VAL A 341 5.27 -34.45 -3.18
CA VAL A 341 5.39 -34.57 -4.65
C VAL A 341 5.59 -33.22 -5.31
N TRP A 342 4.82 -32.21 -4.93
CA TRP A 342 4.65 -31.00 -5.73
C TRP A 342 5.51 -29.84 -5.26
N LYS A 343 5.62 -29.63 -3.94
CA LYS A 343 6.35 -28.49 -3.37
C LYS A 343 7.79 -28.40 -3.87
N GLY A 344 8.53 -29.51 -3.85
CA GLY A 344 9.90 -29.56 -4.34
C GLY A 344 10.01 -29.22 -5.84
N ARG A 345 9.09 -29.76 -6.65
CA ARG A 345 9.04 -29.51 -8.10
C ARG A 345 8.76 -28.05 -8.41
N MET A 346 7.78 -27.46 -7.74
CA MET A 346 7.41 -26.06 -7.92
C MET A 346 8.51 -25.11 -7.44
N MET A 347 9.15 -25.37 -6.31
CA MET A 347 10.27 -24.55 -5.85
C MET A 347 11.44 -24.57 -6.85
N LYS A 348 11.77 -25.76 -7.37
CA LYS A 348 12.79 -25.88 -8.42
C LYS A 348 12.41 -25.09 -9.69
N TRP A 349 11.15 -25.19 -10.11
CA TRP A 349 10.66 -24.46 -11.27
C TRP A 349 10.67 -22.94 -11.06
N ARG A 350 10.18 -22.44 -9.91
CA ARG A 350 10.17 -21.00 -9.59
C ARG A 350 11.55 -20.38 -9.66
N LYS A 351 12.52 -21.08 -9.06
CA LYS A 351 13.92 -20.68 -9.08
C LYS A 351 14.45 -20.58 -10.51
N ALA A 352 14.22 -21.60 -11.34
CA ALA A 352 14.62 -21.58 -12.75
C ALA A 352 13.88 -20.49 -13.56
N TYR A 353 12.60 -20.27 -13.28
CA TYR A 353 11.78 -19.25 -13.93
C TYR A 353 12.28 -17.83 -13.64
N LEU A 354 12.66 -17.56 -12.39
CA LEU A 354 13.26 -16.29 -11.98
C LEU A 354 14.67 -16.13 -12.53
N GLU A 355 15.48 -17.20 -12.52
CA GLU A 355 16.83 -17.17 -13.12
C GLU A 355 16.82 -16.80 -14.60
N ARG A 356 15.80 -17.21 -15.37
CA ARG A 356 15.68 -16.82 -16.77
C ARG A 356 15.26 -15.36 -16.97
N ARG A 357 14.63 -14.72 -15.98
CA ARG A 357 14.07 -13.35 -16.07
C ARG A 357 14.84 -12.31 -15.26
N LEU A 358 15.84 -12.74 -14.49
CA LEU A 358 16.73 -11.88 -13.72
C LEU A 358 18.16 -11.84 -14.29
N ARG A 359 18.37 -12.55 -15.41
CA ARG A 359 19.51 -12.30 -16.32
C ARG A 359 19.16 -11.11 -17.19
#